data_AF-A0A3P8ATL5-F1
#
_entry.id   AF-A0A3P8ATL5-F1
#
_cell.length_a   1.000
_cell.length_b   1.000
_cell.length_c   1.000
_cell.angle_alpha   90.00
_cell.angle_beta   90.00
_cell.angle_gamma   90.00
#
_symmetry.space_group_name_H-M   'P 1'
#
loop_
_entity.id
_entity.type
_entity.pdbx_description
1 polymer ?
#
loop_
_entity_poly.entity_id
_entity_poly.type
_entity_poly.pdbx_seq_one_letter_code
_entity_poly.pdbx_strand_id
1 'polypeptide(L)'
;MELKHANGGKRAFIVFGTLEDLEERIVDRRIHEIVKFSDNLCDFVSSCGIIDALHAARLLLEKHHEKQKPVHIAFLDLEKAFDRVSCELICWRFTETSERVQWESEELQALSGSDMLSALKIQGKVASST
;
A
#
# COMPACT_ATOMS: atom_id res chain seq x y z
N MET A 1 -4.46 18.20 -9.56
CA MET A 1 -4.13 19.26 -8.58
C MET A 1 -2.61 19.24 -8.38
N GLU A 2 -1.92 20.37 -8.24
CA GLU A 2 -0.45 20.38 -8.02
C GLU A 2 -0.09 21.12 -6.73
N LEU A 3 0.75 20.50 -5.89
CA LEU A 3 1.36 21.16 -4.74
C LEU A 3 2.78 21.59 -5.09
N LYS A 4 3.13 22.83 -4.70
CA LYS A 4 4.51 23.33 -4.76
C LYS A 4 5.23 22.97 -3.47
N HIS A 5 6.41 22.39 -3.60
CA HIS A 5 7.33 22.12 -2.50
C HIS A 5 8.07 23.39 -2.09
N ALA A 6 8.50 23.44 -0.83
CA ALA A 6 9.31 24.54 -0.29
C ALA A 6 10.66 24.72 -1.02
N ASN A 7 11.16 23.68 -1.68
CA ASN A 7 12.39 23.70 -2.50
C ASN A 7 12.14 24.07 -3.98
N GLY A 8 10.92 24.46 -4.36
CA GLY A 8 10.55 24.81 -5.73
C GLY A 8 10.10 23.63 -6.62
N GLY A 9 10.16 22.39 -6.12
CA GLY A 9 9.61 21.23 -6.82
C GLY A 9 8.08 21.25 -6.92
N LYS A 10 7.52 20.52 -7.89
CA LYS A 10 6.06 20.33 -8.01
C LYS A 10 5.72 18.86 -7.82
N ARG A 11 4.60 18.60 -7.15
CA ARG A 11 4.02 17.25 -7.02
C ARG A 11 2.58 17.29 -7.50
N ALA A 12 2.30 16.49 -8.52
CA ALA A 12 0.93 16.27 -8.97
C ALA A 12 0.23 15.30 -8.01
N PHE A 13 -1.05 15.55 -7.75
CA PHE A 13 -1.94 14.65 -7.05
C PHE A 13 -3.14 14.36 -7.94
N ILE A 14 -3.48 13.08 -7.99
CA ILE A 14 -4.71 12.58 -8.57
C ILE A 14 -5.71 12.48 -7.42
N VAL A 15 -6.92 13.00 -7.63
CA VAL A 15 -8.01 12.93 -6.68
C VAL A 15 -9.06 12.03 -7.31
N PHE A 16 -9.38 10.94 -6.63
CA PHE A 16 -10.35 9.97 -7.06
C PHE A 16 -11.74 10.32 -6.51
N GLY A 17 -12.77 9.70 -7.09
CA GLY A 17 -14.13 9.80 -6.58
C GLY A 17 -14.34 8.92 -5.35
N THR A 18 -15.40 9.17 -4.58
CA THR A 18 -15.69 8.44 -3.34
C THR A 18 -15.86 6.91 -3.52
N LEU A 19 -16.24 6.46 -4.71
CA LEU A 19 -16.38 5.04 -5.02
C LEU A 19 -15.00 4.39 -5.23
N GLU A 20 -14.13 5.06 -5.97
CA GLU A 20 -12.75 4.63 -6.23
C GLU A 20 -11.94 4.60 -4.93
N ASP A 21 -12.15 5.58 -4.03
CA ASP A 21 -11.54 5.57 -2.69
C ASP A 21 -11.94 4.34 -1.86
N LEU A 22 -13.17 3.84 -2.04
CA LEU A 22 -13.63 2.63 -1.33
C LEU A 22 -12.97 1.37 -1.92
N GLU A 23 -12.89 1.29 -3.25
CA GLU A 23 -12.20 0.21 -3.95
C GLU A 23 -10.72 0.16 -3.54
N GLU A 24 -10.03 1.32 -3.51
CA GLU A 24 -8.64 1.43 -3.07
C GLU A 24 -8.45 0.88 -1.66
N ARG A 25 -9.32 1.23 -0.72
CA ARG A 25 -9.27 0.72 0.66
C ARG A 25 -9.50 -0.78 0.77
N ILE A 26 -10.36 -1.35 -0.09
CA ILE A 26 -10.59 -2.80 -0.13
C ILE A 26 -9.35 -3.51 -0.66
N VAL A 27 -8.75 -2.99 -1.73
CA VAL A 27 -7.53 -3.53 -2.33
C VAL A 27 -6.36 -3.44 -1.35
N ASP A 28 -6.15 -2.28 -0.71
CA ASP A 28 -5.10 -2.06 0.29
C ASP A 28 -5.18 -3.07 1.44
N ARG A 29 -6.38 -3.29 1.99
CA ARG A 29 -6.57 -4.30 3.05
C ARG A 29 -6.22 -5.70 2.58
N ARG A 30 -6.67 -6.09 1.39
CA ARG A 30 -6.38 -7.42 0.82
C ARG A 30 -4.88 -7.61 0.56
N ILE A 31 -4.19 -6.58 0.06
CA ILE A 31 -2.74 -6.59 -0.12
C ILE A 31 -2.03 -6.80 1.22
N HIS A 32 -2.46 -6.09 2.27
CA HIS A 32 -1.91 -6.22 3.61
C HIS A 32 -2.11 -7.62 4.23
N GLU A 33 -3.14 -8.36 3.83
CA GLU A 33 -3.38 -9.74 4.28
C GLU A 33 -2.43 -10.75 3.60
N ILE A 34 -2.03 -10.50 2.35
CA ILE A 34 -1.22 -11.44 1.55
C ILE A 34 0.28 -11.10 1.58
N VAL A 35 0.63 -9.83 1.74
CA VAL A 35 2.03 -9.37 1.73
C VAL A 35 2.59 -9.47 3.13
N LYS A 36 3.65 -10.28 3.28
CA LYS A 36 4.47 -10.26 4.49
C LYS A 36 5.50 -9.14 4.40
N PHE A 37 5.33 -8.12 5.23
CA PHE A 37 6.32 -7.05 5.38
C PHE A 37 7.53 -7.52 6.17
N SER A 38 8.68 -6.91 5.89
CA SER A 38 9.89 -7.11 6.67
C SER A 38 9.84 -6.29 7.95
N ASP A 39 10.42 -6.80 9.05
CA ASP A 39 10.39 -6.16 10.37
C ASP A 39 11.07 -4.77 10.41
N ASN A 40 11.89 -4.46 9.40
CA ASN A 40 12.57 -3.18 9.24
C ASN A 40 11.79 -2.18 8.37
N LEU A 41 10.65 -2.55 7.81
CA LEU A 41 9.78 -1.63 7.09
C LEU A 41 8.80 -1.00 8.06
N CYS A 42 8.76 0.33 8.05
CA CYS A 42 7.84 1.10 8.90
C CYS A 42 6.89 1.98 8.08
N ASP A 43 7.20 2.22 6.81
CA ASP A 43 6.35 3.00 5.93
C ASP A 43 5.17 2.14 5.46
N PHE A 44 3.97 2.76 5.45
CA PHE A 44 2.71 2.12 5.05
C PHE A 44 2.32 0.88 5.88
N VAL A 45 2.91 0.69 7.06
CA VAL A 45 2.54 -0.41 7.97
C VAL A 45 1.60 0.13 9.06
N SER A 46 0.41 -0.45 9.20
CA SER A 46 -0.63 0.03 10.13
C SER A 46 -0.21 0.06 11.61
N SER A 47 0.82 -0.70 11.99
CA SER A 47 1.34 -0.81 13.35
C SER A 47 2.71 -0.13 13.58
N CYS A 48 3.30 0.53 12.57
CA CYS A 48 4.62 1.13 12.66
C CYS A 48 4.59 2.57 12.13
N GLY A 49 5.05 3.53 12.93
CA GLY A 49 5.13 4.93 12.52
C GLY A 49 6.57 5.47 12.45
N ILE A 50 6.73 6.70 11.96
CA ILE A 50 8.04 7.38 11.85
C ILE A 50 8.82 7.38 13.19
N ILE A 51 8.11 7.49 14.32
CA ILE A 51 8.71 7.46 15.65
C ILE A 51 9.34 6.09 15.94
N ASP A 52 8.66 5.00 15.58
CA ASP A 52 9.14 3.63 15.78
C ASP A 52 10.38 3.36 14.91
N ALA A 53 10.34 3.80 13.65
CA ALA A 53 11.49 3.72 12.74
C ALA A 53 12.71 4.46 13.28
N LEU A 54 12.51 5.70 13.75
CA LEU A 54 13.57 6.52 14.34
C LEU A 54 14.12 5.87 15.62
N HIS A 55 13.24 5.32 16.45
CA HIS A 55 13.64 4.63 17.67
C HIS A 55 14.48 3.38 17.37
N ALA A 56 14.05 2.55 16.40
CA ALA A 56 14.80 1.38 15.96
C ALA A 56 16.18 1.75 15.39
N ALA A 57 16.26 2.79 14.55
CA ALA A 57 17.53 3.28 14.02
C ALA A 57 18.48 3.75 15.14
N ARG A 58 17.94 4.43 16.15
CA ARG A 58 18.70 4.86 17.32
C ARG A 58 19.23 3.67 18.13
N LEU A 59 18.39 2.69 18.43
CA LEU A 59 18.80 1.48 19.15
C LEU A 59 19.91 0.72 18.41
N LEU A 60 19.84 0.66 17.08
CA LEU A 60 20.90 0.06 16.27
C LEU A 60 22.22 0.82 16.43
N LEU A 61 22.18 2.15 16.38
CA LEU A 61 23.38 2.97 16.57
C LEU A 61 23.99 2.78 17.96
N GLU A 62 23.16 2.83 19.01
CA GLU A 62 23.60 2.67 20.40
C GLU A 62 24.25 1.29 20.63
N LYS A 63 23.62 0.21 20.16
CA LYS A 63 24.14 -1.17 20.30
C LYS A 63 25.48 -1.38 19.61
N HIS A 64 25.73 -0.69 18.49
CA HIS A 64 27.03 -0.74 17.81
C HIS A 64 28.08 0.12 18.52
N HIS A 65 27.68 1.29 19.03
CA HIS A 65 28.54 2.17 19.82
C HIS A 65 29.03 1.48 21.10
N GLU A 66 28.16 0.78 21.83
CA GLU A 66 28.52 -0.02 23.02
C GLU A 66 29.59 -1.08 22.72
N LYS A 67 29.56 -1.64 21.51
CA LYS A 67 30.53 -2.67 21.05
C LYS A 67 31.78 -2.07 20.42
N GLN A 68 31.92 -0.74 20.42
CA GLN A 68 32.95 0.02 19.70
C GLN A 68 33.09 -0.41 18.24
N LYS A 69 31.98 -0.77 17.60
CA LYS A 69 31.96 -1.13 16.18
C LYS A 69 31.62 0.11 15.35
N PRO A 70 32.36 0.39 14.26
CA PRO A 70 32.00 1.47 13.37
C PRO A 70 30.63 1.19 12.73
N VAL A 71 29.83 2.25 12.57
CA VAL A 71 28.55 2.22 11.85
C VAL A 71 28.63 3.22 10.71
N HIS A 72 28.24 2.79 9.52
CA HIS A 72 28.08 3.65 8.36
C HIS A 72 26.60 3.63 7.97
N ILE A 73 26.01 4.82 7.87
CA ILE A 73 24.62 5.00 7.45
C ILE A 73 24.64 5.59 6.04
N ALA A 74 23.84 5.01 5.14
CA ALA A 74 23.57 5.57 3.83
C ALA A 74 22.08 5.92 3.74
N PHE A 75 21.79 7.11 3.23
CA PHE A 75 20.43 7.54 2.92
C PHE A 75 20.18 7.35 1.43
N LEU A 76 19.16 6.56 1.08
CA LEU A 76 18.72 6.33 -0.28
C LEU A 76 17.30 6.88 -0.43
N ASP A 77 17.14 7.88 -1.27
CA ASP A 77 15.83 8.43 -1.63
C ASP A 77 15.56 8.17 -3.12
N LEU A 78 14.32 7.82 -3.44
CA LEU A 78 13.89 7.54 -4.81
C LEU A 78 13.13 8.74 -5.37
N GLU A 79 13.75 9.42 -6.34
CA GLU A 79 13.11 10.56 -7.00
C GLU A 79 11.84 10.11 -7.74
N LYS A 80 10.67 10.59 -7.27
CA LYS A 80 9.36 10.29 -7.88
C LYS A 80 9.07 8.79 -7.96
N ALA A 81 9.22 8.08 -6.85
CA ALA A 81 9.02 6.63 -6.77
C ALA A 81 7.74 6.15 -7.47
N PHE A 82 6.58 6.76 -7.17
CA PHE A 82 5.30 6.34 -7.75
C PHE A 82 5.18 6.58 -9.27
N ASP A 83 5.85 7.61 -9.81
CA ASP A 83 5.80 7.92 -11.25
C ASP A 83 6.69 6.97 -12.07
N ARG A 84 7.68 6.33 -11.43
CA ARG A 84 8.72 5.52 -12.08
C ARG A 84 8.45 4.01 -12.05
N VAL A 85 7.45 3.55 -11.31
CA VAL A 85 7.13 2.12 -11.22
C VAL A 85 6.31 1.70 -12.44
N SER A 86 6.76 0.67 -13.17
CA SER A 86 6.00 0.09 -14.28
C SER A 86 4.82 -0.74 -13.76
N CYS A 87 3.63 -0.50 -14.32
CA CYS A 87 2.44 -1.30 -14.02
C CYS A 87 2.66 -2.79 -14.33
N GLU A 88 3.43 -3.12 -15.36
CA GLU A 88 3.75 -4.52 -15.71
C GLU A 88 4.52 -5.22 -14.59
N LEU A 89 5.48 -4.51 -13.97
CA LEU A 89 6.24 -5.04 -12.84
C LEU A 89 5.33 -5.26 -11.63
N ILE A 90 4.42 -4.33 -11.34
CA ILE A 90 3.45 -4.49 -10.25
C ILE A 90 2.59 -5.73 -10.49
N CYS A 91 2.01 -5.87 -11.69
CA CYS A 91 1.17 -7.01 -12.05
C CYS A 91 1.95 -8.33 -11.93
N TRP A 92 3.17 -8.41 -12.46
CA TRP A 92 3.99 -9.61 -12.38
C TRP A 92 4.27 -10.02 -10.93
N ARG A 93 4.66 -9.05 -10.07
CA ARG A 93 4.93 -9.32 -8.64
C ARG A 93 3.68 -9.83 -7.92
N PHE A 94 2.52 -9.26 -8.20
CA PHE A 94 1.27 -9.73 -7.61
C PHE A 94 0.91 -11.13 -8.09
N THR A 95 1.08 -11.45 -9.39
CA THR A 95 0.82 -12.81 -9.90
C THR A 95 1.75 -13.85 -9.28
N GLU A 96 3.03 -13.52 -9.07
CA GLU A 96 4.01 -14.40 -8.42
C GLU A 96 3.65 -14.67 -6.95
N THR A 97 3.19 -13.65 -6.21
CA THR A 97 2.69 -13.84 -4.85
C THR A 97 1.34 -14.55 -4.78
N SER A 98 0.56 -14.46 -5.86
CA SER A 98 -0.78 -15.03 -6.02
C SER A 98 -0.75 -16.51 -6.41
N GLU A 99 0.29 -17.01 -7.10
CA GLU A 99 0.47 -18.47 -7.31
C GLU A 99 0.65 -19.28 -6.01
N ARG A 100 0.80 -18.62 -4.85
CA ARG A 100 0.74 -19.23 -3.51
C ARG A 100 -0.65 -19.21 -2.85
N VAL A 101 -1.62 -18.52 -3.44
CA VAL A 101 -3.00 -18.41 -2.95
C VAL A 101 -3.93 -18.78 -4.09
N GLN A 102 -4.53 -19.97 -3.99
CA GLN A 102 -5.47 -20.47 -4.99
C GLN A 102 -6.73 -19.59 -4.99
N TRP A 103 -6.77 -18.55 -5.82
CA TRP A 103 -7.96 -17.72 -5.98
C TRP A 103 -8.97 -18.44 -6.86
N GLU A 104 -10.17 -18.66 -6.33
CA GLU A 104 -11.30 -19.05 -7.18
C GLU A 104 -11.58 -17.91 -8.16
N SER A 105 -11.56 -18.26 -9.45
CA SER A 105 -11.63 -17.37 -10.61
C SER A 105 -12.89 -16.48 -10.67
N GLU A 106 -13.81 -16.61 -9.71
CA GLU A 106 -15.09 -15.89 -9.67
C GLU A 106 -14.96 -14.45 -9.14
N GLU A 107 -14.00 -14.14 -8.25
CA GLU A 107 -13.89 -12.79 -7.66
C GLU A 107 -13.24 -11.76 -8.60
N LEU A 108 -12.35 -12.19 -9.50
CA LEU A 108 -11.69 -11.28 -10.46
C LEU A 108 -12.66 -10.81 -11.56
N GLN A 109 -13.69 -11.59 -11.87
CA GLN A 109 -14.76 -11.17 -12.79
C GLN A 109 -15.62 -10.07 -12.15
N ALA A 110 -15.87 -10.14 -10.84
CA ALA A 110 -16.64 -9.15 -10.09
C ALA A 110 -15.93 -7.79 -9.89
N LEU A 111 -14.61 -7.74 -10.06
CA LEU A 111 -13.79 -6.52 -10.02
C LEU A 111 -13.70 -5.81 -11.39
N SER A 112 -14.26 -6.38 -12.45
CA SER A 112 -14.56 -5.62 -13.67
C SER A 112 -15.61 -4.58 -13.32
N GLY A 113 -15.30 -3.29 -13.52
CA GLY A 113 -16.13 -2.15 -13.09
C GLY A 113 -17.59 -2.12 -13.58
N SER A 114 -18.03 -3.11 -14.37
CA SER A 114 -19.44 -3.35 -14.68
C SER A 114 -20.23 -4.02 -13.54
N ASP A 115 -19.59 -4.82 -12.68
CA ASP A 115 -20.27 -5.66 -11.68
C ASP A 115 -20.46 -5.01 -10.28
N MET A 116 -19.71 -3.94 -9.98
CA MET A 116 -19.93 -3.13 -8.77
C MET A 116 -21.38 -2.62 -8.65
N LEU A 117 -21.97 -2.17 -9.77
CA LEU A 117 -23.35 -1.67 -9.82
C LEU A 117 -24.39 -2.80 -9.67
N SER A 118 -24.04 -4.03 -10.05
CA SER A 118 -24.84 -5.24 -9.85
C SER A 118 -24.90 -5.60 -8.37
N ALA A 119 -23.76 -5.57 -7.68
CA ALA A 119 -23.64 -5.93 -6.27
C ALA A 119 -24.39 -4.97 -5.33
N LEU A 120 -24.38 -3.66 -5.64
CA LEU A 120 -25.12 -2.64 -4.90
C LEU A 120 -26.66 -2.81 -4.99
N LYS A 121 -27.17 -3.44 -6.06
CA LYS A 121 -28.63 -3.69 -6.22
C LYS A 121 -29.16 -4.81 -5.33
N ILE A 122 -28.30 -5.74 -4.91
CA ILE A 122 -28.72 -6.93 -4.14
C ILE A 122 -28.96 -6.61 -2.66
N GLN A 123 -28.34 -5.56 -2.12
CA GLN A 123 -28.52 -5.15 -0.72
C GLN A 123 -29.74 -4.25 -0.46
N GLY A 124 -30.49 -3.87 -1.51
CA GLY A 124 -31.62 -2.93 -1.43
C GLY A 124 -33.03 -3.55 -1.36
N LYS A 125 -33.19 -4.83 -1.00
CA LYS A 125 -34.54 -5.44 -0.90
C LYS A 125 -35.10 -5.27 0.51
N VAL A 126 -35.77 -4.14 0.73
CA VAL A 126 -36.63 -3.86 1.89
C VAL A 126 -37.64 -5.00 2.05
N ALA A 127 -37.69 -5.56 3.26
CA ALA A 127 -38.66 -6.55 3.66
C ALA A 127 -40.09 -5.98 3.55
N SER A 128 -40.91 -6.56 2.68
CA SER A 128 -42.36 -6.39 2.74
C SER A 128 -42.92 -7.46 3.67
N SER A 129 -43.43 -7.00 4.80
CA SER A 129 -44.20 -7.74 5.79
C SER A 129 -45.41 -8.46 5.19
N THR A 130 -45.68 -9.66 5.70
CA THR A 130 -47.04 -10.19 5.90
C THR A 130 -47.12 -10.75 7.31
#